data_AF-A0A3S3GJ93-F1
#
_entry.id   AF-A0A3S3GJ93-F1
#
_cell.length_a   1.000
_cell.length_b   1.000
_cell.length_c   1.000
_cell.angle_alpha   90.00
_cell.angle_beta   90.00
_cell.angle_gamma   90.00
#
_symmetry.space_group_name_H-M   'P 1'
#
loop_
_entity.id
_entity.type
_entity.pdbx_description
1 polymer ?
#
loop_
_entity_poly.entity_id
_entity_poly.type
_entity_poly.pdbx_seq_one_letter_code
_entity_poly.pdbx_strand_id
1 'polypeptide(L)' 'MDGHDDISNAWAALKPVRKAIEQPCPCRRAAERRAVLLFYRPEPIQEGEALAKAIIETVERLSR' A
#
# COMPACT_ATOMS: atom_id res chain seq x y z
N MET A 1 -24.30 4.75 33.31
CA MET A 1 -23.30 5.30 32.37
C MET A 1 -23.49 4.51 31.10
N ASP A 2 -24.27 5.08 30.20
CA ASP A 2 -24.84 4.39 29.06
C ASP A 2 -23.76 4.21 27.98
N GLY A 3 -23.43 2.97 27.62
CA GLY A 3 -22.35 2.65 26.67
C GLY A 3 -22.53 3.22 25.26
N HIS A 4 -23.66 3.86 24.97
CA HIS A 4 -23.91 4.63 23.76
C HIS A 4 -23.11 5.96 23.74
N ASP A 5 -22.92 6.58 24.90
CA ASP A 5 -22.14 7.82 25.04
C ASP A 5 -20.63 7.55 24.88
N ASP A 6 -20.16 6.39 25.37
CA ASP A 6 -18.76 5.99 25.28
C ASP A 6 -18.33 5.75 23.82
N ILE A 7 -19.17 5.09 23.02
CA ILE A 7 -18.91 4.87 21.59
C ILE A 7 -18.92 6.20 20.83
N SER A 8 -19.88 7.08 21.11
CA SER A 8 -19.98 8.39 20.47
C SER A 8 -18.76 9.27 20.77
N ASN A 9 -18.29 9.24 22.02
CA ASN A 9 -17.08 9.93 22.46
C ASN A 9 -15.81 9.34 21.81
N ALA A 10 -15.73 8.01 21.69
CA ALA A 10 -14.63 7.35 20.99
C ALA A 10 -14.56 7.76 19.51
N TRP A 11 -15.70 7.82 18.82
CA TRP A 11 -15.76 8.30 17.43
C TRP A 11 -15.36 9.77 17.29
N ALA A 12 -15.74 10.62 18.25
CA ALA A 12 -15.33 12.02 18.27
C ALA A 12 -13.81 12.16 18.45
N ALA A 13 -13.21 11.34 19.31
CA ALA A 13 -11.75 11.31 19.54
C ALA A 13 -10.95 10.75 18.36
N LEU A 14 -11.52 9.87 17.54
CA LEU A 14 -10.84 9.28 16.37
C LEU A 14 -10.86 10.17 15.12
N LYS A 15 -11.82 11.10 15.00
CA LYS A 15 -11.89 12.07 13.89
C LYS A 15 -10.59 12.89 13.68
N PRO A 16 -9.94 13.47 14.70
CA PRO A 16 -8.67 14.19 14.52
C PRO A 16 -7.52 13.26 14.11
N VAL A 17 -7.46 12.02 14.63
CA VAL A 17 -6.46 11.02 14.24
C VAL A 17 -6.59 10.69 12.76
N ARG A 18 -7.81 10.44 12.29
CA ARG A 18 -8.10 10.21 10.86
C ARG A 18 -7.69 11.42 10.02
N LYS A 19 -8.04 12.64 10.43
CA LYS A 19 -7.61 13.88 9.75
C LYS A 19 -6.09 14.00 9.67
N ALA A 20 -5.34 13.61 10.70
CA ALA A 20 -3.89 13.66 10.70
C ALA A 20 -3.26 12.65 9.74
N ILE A 21 -3.87 11.46 9.60
CA ILE A 21 -3.43 10.42 8.65
C ILE A 21 -3.76 10.80 7.21
N GLU A 22 -4.96 11.32 6.98
CA GLU A 22 -5.45 11.73 5.65
C GLU A 22 -4.83 13.05 5.18
N GLN A 23 -4.34 13.88 6.11
CA GLN A 23 -3.64 15.10 5.73
C GLN A 23 -2.36 14.74 4.96
N PRO A 24 -2.21 15.24 3.72
CA PRO A 24 -1.02 14.98 2.94
C PRO A 24 0.19 15.59 3.63
N CYS A 25 1.00 14.75 4.29
CA CYS A 25 2.27 15.19 4.83
C CYS A 25 3.16 15.67 3.66
N PRO A 26 3.65 16.93 3.67
CA PRO A 26 4.47 17.47 2.59
C PRO A 26 5.71 16.61 2.31
N CYS A 27 6.28 16.01 3.36
CA CYS A 27 7.41 15.10 3.29
C CYS A 27 7.06 13.80 2.54
N ARG A 28 5.83 13.29 2.69
CA ARG A 28 5.36 12.07 2.02
C ARG A 28 5.23 12.28 0.52
N ARG A 29 4.60 13.38 0.08
CA ARG A 29 4.50 13.72 -1.36
C ARG A 29 5.86 13.94 -2.01
N ALA A 30 6.81 14.55 -1.29
CA ALA A 30 8.16 14.77 -1.79
C ALA A 30 8.95 13.45 -1.89
N ALA A 31 8.79 12.54 -0.93
CA ALA A 31 9.39 11.22 -0.95
C ALA A 31 8.79 10.32 -2.04
N GLU A 32 7.47 10.31 -2.23
CA GLU A 32 6.79 9.51 -3.27
C GLU A 32 7.20 9.94 -4.68
N ARG A 33 7.27 11.25 -4.96
CA ARG A 33 7.66 11.75 -6.30
C ARG A 33 9.15 11.52 -6.61
N ARG A 34 10.04 11.60 -5.62
CA ARG A 34 11.47 11.31 -5.81
C ARG A 34 11.79 9.82 -5.79
N ALA A 35 11.09 9.01 -5.00
CA ALA A 35 11.33 7.57 -4.90
C ALA A 35 10.81 6.82 -6.12
N VAL A 36 9.66 7.20 -6.70
CA VAL A 36 9.15 6.52 -7.90
C VAL A 36 10.08 6.70 -9.10
N LEU A 37 10.70 7.88 -9.27
CA LEU A 37 11.64 8.12 -10.37
C LEU A 37 13.04 7.52 -10.13
N LEU A 38 13.49 7.41 -8.87
CA LEU A 38 14.82 6.89 -8.54
C LEU A 38 14.87 5.36 -8.46
N PHE A 39 13.75 4.70 -8.13
CA PHE A 39 13.67 3.23 -8.04
C PHE A 39 13.22 2.56 -9.34
N TYR A 40 12.44 3.21 -10.20
CA TYR A 40 12.15 2.69 -11.55
C TYR A 40 13.20 3.14 -12.56
N ARG A 41 14.45 2.71 -12.34
CA ARG A 41 15.43 2.62 -13.41
C ARG A 41 14.87 1.65 -14.47
N PRO A 42 14.86 1.99 -15.77
CA PRO A 42 14.25 1.14 -16.77
C PRO A 42 15.17 -0.03 -17.13
N GLU A 43 14.95 -1.18 -16.46
CA GLU A 43 15.00 -2.58 -16.94
C GLU A 43 15.02 -3.51 -15.71
N PRO A 44 14.04 -4.44 -15.57
CA PRO A 44 14.22 -5.75 -16.18
C PRO A 44 12.89 -6.33 -16.69
N ILE A 45 12.48 -5.97 -17.90
CA ILE A 45 11.36 -6.68 -18.55
C ILE A 45 11.71 -8.18 -18.69
N GLN A 46 13.00 -8.49 -18.93
CA GLN A 46 13.47 -9.87 -19.11
C GLN A 46 13.41 -10.73 -17.84
N GLU A 47 13.77 -10.20 -16.66
CA GLU A 47 13.69 -10.98 -15.42
C GLU A 47 12.24 -11.15 -14.95
N GLY A 48 11.40 -10.12 -15.13
CA GLY A 48 9.96 -10.21 -14.86
C GLY A 48 9.26 -11.23 -15.76
N GLU A 49 9.61 -11.24 -17.05
CA GLU A 49 9.09 -12.21 -18.03
C GLU A 49 9.57 -13.64 -17.72
N ALA A 50 10.84 -13.82 -17.37
CA ALA A 50 11.39 -15.12 -16.96
C ALA A 50 10.69 -15.65 -15.70
N LEU A 51 10.44 -14.78 -14.71
CA LEU A 51 9.71 -15.14 -13.50
C LEU A 51 8.26 -15.53 -13.80
N ALA A 52 7.55 -14.74 -14.62
CA ALA A 52 6.18 -15.04 -15.02
C ALA A 52 6.09 -16.41 -15.71
N LYS A 53 7.02 -16.72 -16.61
CA LYS A 53 7.10 -18.01 -17.30
C LYS A 53 7.31 -19.17 -16.34
N ALA A 54 8.24 -19.03 -15.39
CA ALA A 54 8.54 -20.08 -14.41
C ALA A 54 7.34 -20.38 -13.48
N ILE A 55 6.57 -19.35 -13.11
CA ILE A 55 5.36 -19.51 -12.29
C ILE A 55 4.29 -20.29 -13.05
N ILE A 56 4.01 -19.90 -14.31
CA ILE A 56 2.99 -20.57 -15.14
C ILE A 56 3.33 -22.05 -15.32
N GLU A 57 4.57 -22.36 -15.72
CA GLU A 57 5.03 -23.75 -15.90
C GLU A 57 4.88 -24.58 -14.62
N THR A 58 5.19 -23.99 -13.47
CA THR A 58 5.06 -24.67 -12.18
C THR A 58 3.60 -24.97 -11.83
N VAL A 59 2.70 -24.01 -12.07
CA VAL A 59 1.26 -24.19 -11.82
C VAL A 59 0.69 -25.27 -12.74
N GLU A 60 1.06 -25.28 -14.01
CA GLU A 60 0.63 -26.31 -14.97
C GLU A 60 1.11 -27.71 -14.56
N ARG A 61 2.34 -27.83 -14.04
CA ARG A 61 2.87 -29.10 -13.53
C ARG A 61 2.12 -29.59 -12.28
N LEU A 62 1.72 -28.68 -11.39
CA LEU A 62 0.97 -29.03 -10.17
C LEU A 62 -0.51 -29.35 -10.46
N SER A 63 -1.03 -28.88 -11.61
CA SER A 63 -2.42 -29.09 -12.02
C SER A 63 -2.64 -30.36 -12.85
N ARG A 64 -1.58 -31.16 -13.07
CA ARG A 64 -1.62 -32.49 -13.72
C ARG A 64 -1.55 -33.59 -12.67
#